data_AF-A0A533V2S0-F1
#
_entry.id   AF-A0A533V2S0-F1
#
_cell.length_a   1.000
_cell.length_b   1.000
_cell.length_c   1.000
_cell.angle_alpha   90.00
_cell.angle_beta   90.00
_cell.angle_gamma   90.00
#
_symmetry.space_group_name_H-M   'P 1'
#
loop_
_entity.id
_entity.type
_entity.pdbx_description
1 polymer ?
#
loop_
_entity_poly.entity_id
_entity_poly.type
_entity_poly.pdbx_seq_one_letter_code
_entity_poly.pdbx_strand_id
1 'polypeptide(L)'
;MVARSSWRGSISFGLVTIPVKLYTATNKREYVFNQLCQNGHRIKYKKWCPTEDREVPYSEIKKGYEVTKDNYIVFEKEDLQKIRLKTTRSIDIKEFIDEDELNPIFIDDSYYVAPDSKNGNEKPYALLVKILNDNKMVAIGKVILKDKEDLIALRPYQRGIVMHVLNYLDEMKPVDEIPEMTGPKSKLDPQEISLGKLLVQKYRNKEFDI
;
A
#
# COMPACT_ATOMS: atom_id res chain seq x y z
N MET A 1 0.06 -0.86 23.78
CA MET A 1 -0.04 -2.19 23.13
C MET A 1 1.14 -2.32 22.17
N VAL A 2 1.92 -3.40 22.24
CA VAL A 2 3.09 -3.59 21.36
C VAL A 2 2.61 -3.87 19.94
N ALA A 3 3.13 -3.13 18.95
CA ALA A 3 2.79 -3.34 17.55
C ALA A 3 3.14 -4.78 17.14
N ARG A 4 2.16 -5.51 16.59
CA ARG A 4 2.40 -6.85 16.04
C ARG A 4 2.99 -6.70 14.64
N SER A 5 4.09 -7.40 14.38
CA SER A 5 4.66 -7.45 13.04
C SER A 5 3.69 -8.16 12.11
N SER A 6 3.37 -7.53 10.98
CA SER A 6 2.50 -8.09 9.94
C SER A 6 3.26 -9.03 9.02
N TRP A 7 4.57 -8.83 8.87
CA TRP A 7 5.41 -9.58 7.93
C TRP A 7 6.87 -9.58 8.36
N ARG A 8 7.59 -10.67 8.04
CA ARG A 8 9.04 -10.81 8.28
C ARG A 8 9.72 -11.32 7.02
N GLY A 9 10.84 -10.71 6.67
CA GLY A 9 11.65 -11.09 5.51
C GLY A 9 12.98 -10.34 5.50
N SER A 10 13.50 -10.04 4.33
CA SER A 10 14.76 -9.29 4.17
C SER A 10 14.67 -8.22 3.10
N ILE A 11 15.43 -7.14 3.23
CA ILE A 11 15.73 -6.21 2.14
C ILE A 11 16.94 -6.76 1.39
N SER A 12 16.86 -6.86 0.08
CA SER A 12 17.92 -7.39 -0.78
C SER A 12 18.23 -6.41 -1.90
N PHE A 13 19.51 -6.10 -2.10
CA PHE A 13 19.99 -5.27 -3.20
C PHE A 13 21.43 -5.62 -3.54
N GLY A 14 21.69 -5.99 -4.80
CA GLY A 14 22.98 -6.53 -5.22
C GLY A 14 23.39 -7.75 -4.38
N LEU A 15 24.42 -7.57 -3.53
CA LEU A 15 24.96 -8.61 -2.64
C LEU A 15 24.61 -8.40 -1.16
N VAL A 16 23.81 -7.38 -0.85
CA VAL A 16 23.45 -7.02 0.53
C VAL A 16 22.08 -7.61 0.85
N THR A 17 21.97 -8.31 1.97
CA THR A 17 20.72 -8.83 2.50
C THR A 17 20.57 -8.44 3.96
N ILE A 18 19.48 -7.72 4.28
CA ILE A 18 19.22 -7.17 5.61
C ILE A 18 17.90 -7.73 6.13
N PRO A 19 17.90 -8.62 7.13
CA PRO A 19 16.67 -9.12 7.74
C PRO A 19 15.86 -8.00 8.42
N VAL A 20 14.56 -7.94 8.11
CA VAL A 20 13.63 -6.89 8.59
C VAL A 20 12.26 -7.45 8.97
N LYS A 21 11.52 -6.64 9.72
CA LYS A 21 10.12 -6.82 10.09
C LYS A 21 9.32 -5.62 9.64
N LEU A 22 8.13 -5.88 9.11
CA LEU A 22 7.16 -4.85 8.78
C LEU A 22 6.10 -4.75 9.86
N TYR A 23 5.66 -3.51 10.10
CA TYR A 23 4.58 -3.13 10.99
C TYR A 23 3.70 -2.13 10.26
N THR A 24 2.39 -2.29 10.25
CA THR A 24 1.49 -1.33 9.59
C THR A 24 1.65 0.06 10.23
N ALA A 25 1.88 1.09 9.41
CA ALA A 25 2.11 2.45 9.90
C ALA A 25 0.78 3.18 10.20
N THR A 26 -0.28 2.81 9.49
CA THR A 26 -1.63 3.34 9.67
C THR A 26 -2.49 2.30 10.37
N ASN A 27 -3.17 2.72 11.45
CA ASN A 27 -4.26 1.94 12.02
C ASN A 27 -5.55 2.66 11.63
N LYS A 28 -6.24 2.16 10.60
CA LYS A 28 -7.62 2.59 10.34
C LYS A 28 -8.43 2.20 11.58
N ARG A 29 -8.84 3.18 12.37
CA ARG A 29 -9.77 2.98 13.49
C ARG A 29 -11.16 2.78 12.90
N GLU A 30 -11.37 1.63 12.28
CA GLU A 30 -12.71 1.23 11.87
C GLU A 30 -13.40 0.62 13.08
N TYR A 31 -14.53 1.21 13.46
CA TYR A 31 -15.42 0.60 14.43
C TYR A 31 -16.05 -0.63 13.77
N VAL A 32 -15.56 -1.82 14.13
CA VAL A 32 -16.13 -3.08 13.65
C VAL A 32 -17.42 -3.36 14.44
N PHE A 33 -18.56 -3.02 13.85
CA PHE A 33 -19.85 -3.36 14.41
C PHE A 33 -20.22 -4.79 14.07
N ASN A 34 -20.62 -5.58 15.07
CA ASN A 34 -21.29 -6.85 14.83
C ASN A 34 -22.76 -6.58 14.55
N GLN A 35 -23.30 -7.20 13.51
CA GLN A 35 -24.73 -7.14 13.26
C GLN A 35 -25.46 -8.03 14.26
N LEU A 36 -26.44 -7.46 14.95
CA LEU A 36 -27.28 -8.13 15.92
C LEU A 36 -28.73 -8.15 15.39
N CYS A 37 -29.46 -9.23 15.68
CA CYS A 37 -30.91 -9.22 15.49
C CYS A 37 -31.56 -8.28 16.52
N GLN A 38 -32.86 -7.99 16.35
CA GLN A 38 -33.61 -7.11 17.26
C GLN A 38 -33.52 -7.54 18.74
N ASN A 39 -33.31 -8.83 19.01
CA ASN A 39 -33.17 -9.39 20.35
C ASN A 39 -31.73 -9.36 20.89
N GLY A 40 -30.80 -8.71 20.18
CA GLY A 40 -29.39 -8.58 20.60
C GLY A 40 -28.49 -9.78 20.30
N HIS A 41 -28.98 -10.80 19.59
CA HIS A 41 -28.17 -11.97 19.22
C HIS A 41 -27.37 -11.74 17.94
N ARG A 42 -26.16 -12.28 17.87
CA ARG A 42 -25.27 -12.14 16.70
C ARG A 42 -25.84 -12.84 15.48
N ILE A 43 -25.91 -12.12 14.35
CA ILE A 43 -26.32 -12.68 13.07
C ILE A 43 -25.18 -13.53 12.48
N LYS A 44 -25.54 -14.71 11.95
CA LYS A 44 -24.63 -15.55 11.16
C LYS A 44 -25.14 -15.60 9.72
N TYR A 45 -24.23 -15.37 8.78
CA TYR A 45 -24.52 -15.48 7.35
C TYR A 45 -24.37 -16.92 6.88
N LYS A 46 -25.36 -17.38 6.12
CA LYS A 46 -25.30 -18.63 5.36
C LYS A 46 -25.19 -18.30 3.89
N LYS A 47 -24.40 -19.07 3.14
CA LYS A 47 -24.24 -18.89 1.70
C LYS A 47 -25.27 -19.79 1.00
N TRP A 48 -26.11 -19.22 0.15
CA TRP A 48 -27.22 -19.91 -0.50
C TRP A 48 -27.02 -19.93 -2.02
N CYS A 49 -27.25 -21.08 -2.66
CA CYS A 49 -27.30 -21.18 -4.12
C CYS A 49 -28.76 -21.08 -4.57
N PRO A 50 -29.17 -20.02 -5.30
CA PRO A 50 -30.55 -19.87 -5.74
C PRO A 50 -30.94 -20.92 -6.80
N THR A 51 -29.98 -21.45 -7.56
CA THR A 51 -30.24 -22.45 -8.61
C THR A 51 -30.53 -23.84 -8.04
N GLU A 52 -29.83 -24.22 -6.97
CA GLU A 52 -29.99 -25.53 -6.30
C GLU A 52 -30.91 -25.47 -5.08
N ASP A 53 -31.42 -24.27 -4.76
CA ASP A 53 -32.27 -23.96 -3.60
C ASP A 53 -31.75 -24.56 -2.29
N ARG A 54 -30.45 -24.41 -2.04
CA ARG A 54 -29.81 -24.97 -0.84
C ARG A 54 -28.69 -24.10 -0.29
N GLU A 55 -28.39 -24.34 0.99
CA GLU A 55 -27.20 -23.80 1.64
C GLU A 55 -25.95 -24.50 1.10
N VAL A 56 -24.95 -23.72 0.72
CA VAL A 56 -23.68 -24.20 0.18
C VAL A 56 -22.60 -24.08 1.26
N PRO A 57 -22.01 -25.20 1.72
CA PRO A 57 -20.90 -25.16 2.66
C PRO A 57 -19.66 -24.57 1.98
N TYR A 58 -18.79 -23.93 2.76
CA TYR A 58 -17.58 -23.27 2.24
C TYR A 58 -16.67 -24.21 1.42
N SER A 59 -16.67 -25.50 1.72
CA SER A 59 -15.92 -26.53 1.00
C SER A 59 -16.34 -26.72 -0.46
N GLU A 60 -17.61 -26.45 -0.78
CA GLU A 60 -18.17 -26.60 -2.12
C GLU A 60 -18.07 -25.32 -2.96
N ILE A 61 -17.59 -24.22 -2.36
CA ILE A 61 -17.51 -22.91 -3.02
C ILE A 61 -16.21 -22.81 -3.81
N LYS A 62 -16.35 -22.70 -5.12
CA LYS A 62 -15.26 -22.43 -6.06
C LYS A 62 -15.18 -20.94 -6.40
N LYS A 63 -14.02 -20.48 -6.87
CA LYS A 63 -13.86 -19.11 -7.36
C LYS A 63 -14.09 -19.09 -8.88
N GLY A 64 -15.01 -18.24 -9.34
CA GLY A 64 -15.24 -18.00 -10.76
C GLY A 64 -14.81 -16.58 -11.14
N TYR A 65 -14.27 -16.40 -12.34
CA TYR A 65 -14.07 -15.08 -12.95
C TYR A 65 -15.06 -14.90 -14.10
N GLU A 66 -15.82 -13.82 -14.08
CA GLU A 66 -16.82 -13.52 -15.12
C GLU A 66 -16.14 -12.97 -16.36
N VAL A 67 -16.28 -13.67 -17.50
CA VAL A 67 -15.69 -13.24 -18.78
C VAL A 67 -16.72 -12.50 -19.63
N THR A 68 -17.96 -12.97 -19.59
CA THR A 68 -19.13 -12.30 -20.16
C THR A 68 -20.29 -12.47 -19.20
N LYS A 69 -21.34 -11.64 -19.35
CA LYS A 69 -22.50 -11.66 -18.45
C LYS A 69 -23.00 -13.08 -18.21
N ASP A 70 -23.01 -13.50 -16.95
CA ASP A 70 -23.42 -14.84 -16.48
C ASP A 70 -22.56 -16.03 -16.96
N ASN A 71 -21.39 -15.79 -17.55
CA ASN A 71 -20.42 -16.82 -17.94
C ASN A 71 -19.12 -16.72 -17.12
N TYR A 72 -18.85 -17.77 -16.34
CA TYR A 72 -17.75 -17.82 -15.40
C TYR A 72 -16.72 -18.89 -15.78
N ILE A 73 -15.45 -18.51 -15.79
CA ILE A 73 -14.34 -19.48 -15.75
C ILE A 73 -14.11 -19.86 -14.30
N VAL A 74 -14.27 -21.14 -13.97
CA VAL A 74 -14.05 -21.66 -12.62
C VAL A 74 -12.58 -22.03 -12.44
N PHE A 75 -11.98 -21.52 -11.38
CA PHE A 75 -10.61 -21.85 -11.00
C PHE A 75 -10.61 -22.90 -9.91
N GLU A 76 -9.93 -24.02 -10.16
CA GLU A 76 -9.66 -25.01 -9.13
C GLU A 76 -8.55 -24.55 -8.19
N LYS A 77 -8.48 -25.15 -7.00
CA LYS A 77 -7.45 -24.82 -6.01
C LYS A 77 -6.03 -25.04 -6.56
N GLU A 78 -5.82 -26.06 -7.37
CA GLU A 78 -4.52 -26.33 -7.98
C GLU A 78 -4.11 -25.26 -9.01
N ASP A 79 -5.05 -24.73 -9.79
CA ASP A 79 -4.76 -23.69 -10.78
C ASP A 79 -4.38 -22.37 -10.09
N LEU A 80 -5.09 -22.05 -8.99
CA LEU A 80 -4.72 -20.93 -8.13
C LEU A 80 -3.32 -21.12 -7.50
N GLN A 81 -2.92 -22.36 -7.20
CA GLN A 81 -1.58 -22.64 -6.67
C GLN A 81 -0.48 -22.51 -7.73
N LYS A 82 -0.76 -22.84 -9.00
CA LYS A 82 0.21 -22.68 -10.10
C LYS A 82 0.49 -21.20 -10.43
N ILE A 83 -0.52 -20.34 -10.26
CA ILE A 83 -0.42 -18.89 -10.50
C ILE A 83 0.31 -18.19 -9.35
N ARG A 84 0.30 -18.76 -8.13
CA ARG A 84 0.95 -18.15 -6.97
C ARG A 84 2.45 -18.00 -7.22
N LEU A 85 2.90 -16.75 -7.19
CA LEU A 85 4.31 -16.39 -7.23
C LEU A 85 5.04 -17.13 -6.10
N LYS A 86 6.26 -17.63 -6.37
CA LYS A 86 7.12 -18.20 -5.33
C LYS A 86 7.34 -17.11 -4.28
N THR A 87 6.81 -17.32 -3.08
CA THR A 87 6.89 -16.36 -1.97
C THR A 87 8.30 -16.32 -1.40
N THR A 88 9.24 -15.71 -2.11
CA THR A 88 10.48 -15.26 -1.50
C THR A 88 10.10 -14.07 -0.62
N ARG A 89 10.21 -14.21 0.71
CA ARG A 89 9.94 -13.11 1.65
C ARG A 89 11.09 -12.11 1.63
N SER A 90 11.26 -11.45 0.49
CA SER A 90 12.29 -10.46 0.21
C SER A 90 11.66 -9.19 -0.35
N ILE A 91 12.20 -8.05 0.06
CA ILE A 91 12.01 -6.75 -0.58
C ILE A 91 13.23 -6.59 -1.49
N ASP A 92 13.02 -6.68 -2.80
CA ASP A 92 14.10 -6.59 -3.78
C ASP A 92 14.15 -5.17 -4.33
N ILE A 93 15.16 -4.40 -3.91
CA ILE A 93 15.40 -3.04 -4.42
C ILE A 93 15.96 -3.16 -5.83
N LYS A 94 15.40 -2.38 -6.76
CA LYS A 94 15.80 -2.30 -8.16
C LYS A 94 16.60 -1.05 -8.46
N GLU A 95 16.22 0.07 -7.85
CA GLU A 95 16.84 1.36 -8.12
C GLU A 95 16.68 2.32 -6.93
N PHE A 96 17.39 3.46 -7.01
CA PHE A 96 17.28 4.57 -6.09
C PHE A 96 16.95 5.82 -6.90
N ILE A 97 15.96 6.57 -6.44
CA ILE A 97 15.51 7.83 -7.04
C ILE A 97 15.64 8.96 -6.02
N ASP A 98 15.64 10.20 -6.47
CA ASP A 98 15.56 11.36 -5.59
C ASP A 98 14.17 11.44 -4.91
N GLU A 99 14.11 11.95 -3.67
CA GLU A 99 12.87 11.96 -2.88
C GLU A 99 11.73 12.77 -3.51
N ASP A 100 12.05 13.79 -4.31
CA ASP A 100 11.11 14.66 -5.00
C ASP A 100 10.44 14.03 -6.23
N GLU A 101 11.01 12.95 -6.78
CA GLU A 101 10.40 12.17 -7.86
C GLU A 101 9.24 11.29 -7.36
N LEU A 102 9.20 10.96 -6.07
CA LEU A 102 8.10 10.18 -5.49
C LEU A 102 6.88 11.07 -5.23
N ASN A 103 5.99 11.18 -6.21
CA ASN A 103 4.73 11.89 -6.04
C ASN A 103 3.82 11.14 -5.04
N PRO A 104 3.30 11.81 -3.99
CA PRO A 104 2.42 11.21 -3.00
C PRO A 104 1.17 10.53 -3.58
N ILE A 105 0.73 10.92 -4.79
CA ILE A 105 -0.43 10.32 -5.46
C ILE A 105 -0.25 8.81 -5.71
N PHE A 106 0.99 8.33 -5.82
CA PHE A 106 1.28 6.90 -6.02
C PHE A 106 1.12 6.07 -4.75
N ILE A 107 1.08 6.67 -3.56
CA ILE A 107 1.12 5.96 -2.28
C ILE A 107 -0.27 5.43 -1.91
N ASP A 108 -0.38 4.11 -1.71
CA ASP A 108 -1.61 3.45 -1.23
C ASP A 108 -1.54 3.17 0.28
N ASP A 109 -0.62 2.29 0.69
CA ASP A 109 -0.45 1.84 2.06
C ASP A 109 0.96 2.12 2.58
N SER A 110 1.13 2.14 3.91
CA SER A 110 2.43 2.44 4.55
C SER A 110 2.75 1.48 5.68
N TYR A 111 4.01 1.03 5.74
CA TYR A 111 4.55 0.12 6.74
C TYR A 111 5.85 0.67 7.33
N TYR A 112 6.01 0.61 8.65
CA TYR A 112 7.31 0.77 9.28
C TYR A 112 8.15 -0.48 9.08
N VAL A 113 9.38 -0.29 8.62
CA VAL A 113 10.37 -1.35 8.45
C VAL A 113 11.36 -1.26 9.59
N ALA A 114 11.52 -2.31 10.39
CA ALA A 114 12.51 -2.35 11.47
C ALA A 114 13.48 -3.53 11.27
N PRO A 115 14.73 -3.44 11.72
CA PRO A 115 15.67 -4.55 11.61
C PRO A 115 15.22 -5.74 12.47
N ASP A 116 15.49 -6.96 12.00
CA ASP A 116 15.35 -8.14 12.85
C ASP A 116 16.61 -8.28 13.73
N SER A 117 16.55 -7.71 14.94
CA SER A 117 17.66 -7.66 15.91
C SER A 117 18.22 -9.01 16.38
N LYS A 118 17.63 -10.14 15.99
CA LYS A 118 18.09 -11.46 16.47
C LYS A 118 19.54 -11.81 16.09
N ASN A 119 20.12 -11.19 15.05
CA ASN A 119 21.44 -11.58 14.51
C ASN A 119 22.41 -10.41 14.23
N GLY A 120 22.37 -9.29 14.98
CA GLY A 120 23.34 -8.19 14.78
C GLY A 120 23.17 -7.37 13.48
N ASN A 121 22.00 -7.48 12.83
CA ASN A 121 21.67 -6.81 11.57
C ASN A 121 21.35 -5.30 11.70
N GLU A 122 21.58 -4.73 12.87
CA GLU A 122 21.26 -3.32 13.16
C GLU A 122 22.21 -2.38 12.44
N LYS A 123 23.50 -2.73 12.34
CA LYS A 123 24.52 -1.93 11.65
C LYS A 123 24.24 -1.76 10.15
N PRO A 124 24.02 -2.81 9.34
CA PRO A 124 23.73 -2.63 7.92
C PRO A 124 22.40 -1.90 7.68
N TYR A 125 21.38 -2.15 8.50
CA TYR A 125 20.12 -1.42 8.44
C TYR A 125 20.31 0.08 8.73
N ALA A 126 21.02 0.43 9.80
CA ALA A 126 21.29 1.81 10.16
C ALA A 126 22.13 2.53 9.09
N LEU A 127 23.07 1.81 8.45
CA LEU A 127 23.85 2.34 7.35
C LEU A 127 22.96 2.66 6.15
N LEU A 128 22.03 1.76 5.78
CA LEU A 128 21.07 2.02 4.70
C LEU A 128 20.21 3.25 5.00
N VAL A 129 19.65 3.35 6.21
CA VAL A 129 18.85 4.52 6.65
C VAL A 129 19.66 5.81 6.50
N LYS A 130 20.90 5.80 6.97
CA LYS A 130 21.79 6.97 6.91
C LYS A 130 22.10 7.38 5.48
N ILE A 131 22.41 6.42 4.60
CA ILE A 131 22.71 6.69 3.19
C ILE A 131 21.49 7.29 2.50
N LEU A 132 20.31 6.70 2.66
CA LEU A 132 19.08 7.24 2.06
C LEU A 132 18.79 8.66 2.55
N ASN A 133 18.94 8.90 3.86
CA ASN A 133 18.68 10.20 4.46
C ASN A 133 19.68 11.28 4.03
N ASP A 134 20.97 10.98 4.08
CA ASP A 134 22.03 11.93 3.77
C ASP A 134 22.02 12.33 2.28
N ASN A 135 21.57 11.42 1.40
CA ASN A 135 21.47 11.66 -0.04
C ASN A 135 20.06 12.06 -0.52
N LYS A 136 19.07 12.16 0.38
CA LYS A 136 17.66 12.43 0.04
C LYS A 136 17.11 11.49 -1.04
N MET A 137 17.37 10.21 -0.86
CA MET A 137 17.01 9.16 -1.81
C MET A 137 15.90 8.26 -1.29
N VAL A 138 15.15 7.70 -2.22
CA VAL A 138 14.13 6.69 -2.02
C VAL A 138 14.53 5.45 -2.81
N ALA A 139 14.45 4.28 -2.20
CA ALA A 139 14.73 3.02 -2.89
C ALA A 139 13.43 2.44 -3.47
N ILE A 140 13.39 2.18 -4.77
CA ILE A 140 12.25 1.56 -5.45
C ILE A 140 12.51 0.07 -5.63
N GLY A 141 11.51 -0.74 -5.35
CA GLY A 141 11.64 -2.19 -5.39
C GLY A 141 10.32 -2.92 -5.50
N LYS A 142 10.39 -4.24 -5.32
CA LYS A 142 9.24 -5.15 -5.33
C LYS A 142 9.23 -6.01 -4.08
N VAL A 143 8.04 -6.33 -3.60
CA VAL A 143 7.85 -7.23 -2.45
C VAL A 143 6.63 -8.11 -2.66
N ILE A 144 6.64 -9.30 -2.08
CA ILE A 144 5.46 -10.16 -1.98
C ILE A 144 4.95 -10.11 -0.53
N LEU A 145 3.90 -9.32 -0.27
CA LEU A 145 3.29 -9.23 1.07
C LEU A 145 2.30 -10.37 1.34
N LYS A 146 1.53 -10.75 0.31
CA LYS A 146 0.52 -11.81 0.38
C LYS A 146 0.64 -12.72 -0.84
N ASP A 147 -0.27 -12.53 -1.80
CA ASP A 147 -0.39 -13.33 -3.02
C ASP A 147 -0.13 -12.49 -4.29
N LYS A 148 0.19 -11.19 -4.14
CA LYS A 148 0.53 -10.24 -5.22
C LYS A 148 1.96 -9.72 -5.00
N GLU A 149 2.65 -9.44 -6.09
CA GLU A 149 3.88 -8.66 -6.10
C GLU A 149 3.53 -7.17 -6.16
N ASP A 150 3.90 -6.45 -5.13
CA ASP A 150 3.60 -5.03 -4.96
C ASP A 150 4.85 -4.21 -5.28
N LEU A 151 4.67 -3.11 -6.01
CA LEU A 151 5.69 -2.08 -6.20
C LEU A 151 5.79 -1.28 -4.90
N ILE A 152 7.01 -1.02 -4.42
CA ILE A 152 7.23 -0.33 -3.15
C ILE A 152 8.32 0.74 -3.24
N ALA A 153 8.17 1.76 -2.41
CA ALA A 153 9.17 2.77 -2.14
C ALA A 153 9.63 2.69 -0.67
N LEU A 154 10.94 2.58 -0.44
CA LEU A 154 11.55 2.67 0.86
C LEU A 154 12.17 4.05 1.04
N ARG A 155 11.69 4.80 2.02
CA ARG A 155 12.24 6.12 2.34
C ARG A 155 12.64 6.23 3.80
N PRO A 156 13.68 7.00 4.12
CA PRO A 156 14.08 7.23 5.51
C PRO A 156 12.97 7.98 6.23
N TYR A 157 12.63 7.53 7.43
CA TYR A 157 11.61 8.18 8.25
C TYR A 157 11.96 8.05 9.73
N GLN A 158 12.14 9.21 10.37
CA GLN A 158 12.55 9.31 11.77
C GLN A 158 13.80 8.47 12.07
N ARG A 159 13.64 7.34 12.77
CA ARG A 159 14.73 6.45 13.22
C ARG A 159 14.87 5.19 12.37
N GLY A 160 14.15 5.10 11.25
CA GLY A 160 14.11 3.90 10.43
C GLY A 160 13.69 4.18 9.00
N ILE A 161 12.96 3.23 8.42
CA ILE A 161 12.46 3.28 7.06
C ILE A 161 10.94 3.13 7.10
N VAL A 162 10.25 3.93 6.30
CA VAL A 162 8.87 3.66 5.91
C VAL A 162 8.88 3.07 4.51
N MET A 163 8.17 1.96 4.36
CA MET A 163 7.84 1.35 3.08
C MET A 163 6.44 1.80 2.67
N HIS A 164 6.35 2.45 1.52
CA HIS A 164 5.10 2.76 0.86
C HIS A 164 4.81 1.70 -0.19
N VAL A 165 3.58 1.18 -0.21
CA VAL A 165 3.06 0.41 -1.34
C VAL A 165 2.58 1.40 -2.38
N LEU A 166 2.98 1.18 -3.63
CA LEU A 166 2.70 2.08 -4.74
C LEU A 166 1.61 1.49 -5.65
N ASN A 167 0.69 2.34 -6.08
CA ASN A 167 -0.24 2.06 -7.16
C ASN A 167 0.52 2.09 -8.50
N TYR A 168 0.21 1.14 -9.39
CA TYR A 168 0.69 1.21 -10.76
C TYR A 168 -0.07 2.30 -11.53
N LEU A 169 0.56 2.89 -12.55
CA LEU A 169 -0.05 3.98 -13.34
C LEU A 169 -1.37 3.58 -14.01
N ASP A 170 -1.51 2.31 -14.42
CA ASP A 170 -2.73 1.75 -15.01
C ASP A 170 -3.86 1.49 -14.01
N GLU A 171 -3.53 1.42 -12.72
CA GLU A 171 -4.50 1.36 -11.62
C GLU A 171 -5.05 2.76 -11.28
N MET A 172 -4.45 3.83 -11.81
CA MET A 172 -4.83 5.21 -11.57
C MET A 172 -5.72 5.75 -12.68
N LYS A 173 -6.72 6.55 -12.29
CA LYS A 173 -7.54 7.28 -13.27
C LYS A 173 -6.70 8.35 -13.96
N PRO A 174 -6.63 8.38 -15.30
CA PRO A 174 -5.93 9.44 -16.01
C PRO A 174 -6.55 10.81 -15.70
N VAL A 175 -5.71 11.82 -15.50
CA VAL A 175 -6.17 13.20 -15.24
C VAL A 175 -6.99 13.73 -16.41
N ASP A 176 -6.69 13.31 -17.63
CA ASP A 176 -7.41 13.70 -18.86
C ASP A 176 -8.87 13.23 -18.89
N GLU A 177 -9.23 12.23 -18.09
CA GLU A 177 -10.62 11.80 -17.93
C GLU A 177 -11.42 12.71 -16.98
N ILE A 178 -10.80 13.74 -16.41
CA ILE A 178 -11.43 14.70 -15.48
C ILE A 178 -11.60 16.05 -16.22
N PRO A 179 -12.80 16.34 -16.79
CA PRO A 179 -13.02 17.51 -17.65
C PRO A 179 -12.70 18.86 -17.02
N GLU A 180 -12.79 18.96 -15.70
CA GLU A 180 -12.53 20.16 -14.93
C GLU A 180 -11.02 20.44 -14.73
N MET A 181 -10.16 19.42 -14.83
CA MET A 181 -8.71 19.53 -14.58
C MET A 181 -7.91 19.88 -15.84
N THR A 182 -8.28 20.99 -16.51
CA THR A 182 -7.72 21.39 -17.82
C THR A 182 -6.63 22.46 -17.75
N GLY A 183 -6.19 22.83 -16.54
CA GLY A 183 -5.27 23.95 -16.33
C GLY A 183 -5.92 25.32 -16.60
N PRO A 184 -5.16 26.42 -16.47
CA PRO A 184 -5.70 27.77 -16.67
C PRO A 184 -6.06 28.00 -18.15
N LYS A 185 -7.36 28.11 -18.44
CA LYS A 185 -7.88 28.41 -19.79
C LYS A 185 -7.66 29.86 -20.22
N SER A 186 -7.37 30.75 -19.28
CA SER A 186 -7.15 32.18 -19.50
C SER A 186 -5.83 32.64 -18.87
N LYS A 187 -5.25 33.71 -19.44
CA LYS A 187 -4.06 34.35 -18.87
C LYS A 187 -4.44 34.97 -17.52
N LEU A 188 -3.79 34.52 -16.46
CA LEU A 188 -4.01 34.99 -15.10
C LEU A 188 -3.47 36.43 -14.95
N ASP A 189 -4.24 37.33 -14.31
CA ASP A 189 -3.81 38.70 -14.05
C ASP A 189 -2.72 38.72 -12.95
N PRO A 190 -1.54 39.31 -13.19
CA PRO A 190 -0.50 39.47 -12.18
C PRO A 190 -0.98 40.14 -10.88
N GLN A 191 -1.93 41.09 -10.93
CA GLN A 191 -2.47 41.75 -9.75
C GLN A 191 -3.32 40.78 -8.90
N GLU A 192 -4.18 39.99 -9.56
CA GLU A 192 -4.97 38.95 -8.90
C GLU A 192 -4.08 37.89 -8.25
N ILE A 193 -3.00 37.47 -8.94
CA ILE A 193 -2.01 36.54 -8.38
C ILE A 193 -1.36 37.15 -7.13
N SER A 194 -1.02 38.43 -7.16
CA SER A 194 -0.37 39.11 -6.02
C SER A 194 -1.28 39.19 -4.81
N LEU A 195 -2.55 39.58 -5.01
CA LEU A 195 -3.58 39.58 -3.97
C LEU A 195 -3.83 38.17 -3.42
N GLY A 196 -3.92 37.17 -4.31
CA GLY A 196 -4.06 35.76 -3.94
C GLY A 196 -2.89 35.26 -3.09
N LYS A 197 -1.64 35.63 -3.42
CA LYS A 197 -0.45 35.30 -2.62
C LYS A 197 -0.53 35.86 -1.20
N LEU A 198 -0.99 37.10 -1.03
CA LEU A 198 -1.17 37.70 0.30
C LEU A 198 -2.22 36.95 1.14
N LEU A 199 -3.33 36.56 0.52
CA LEU A 199 -4.36 35.75 1.17
C LEU A 199 -3.79 34.40 1.63
N VAL A 200 -3.11 33.67 0.73
CA VAL A 200 -2.48 32.38 1.06
C VAL A 200 -1.47 32.53 2.19
N GLN A 201 -0.63 33.57 2.16
CA GLN A 201 0.35 33.83 3.22
C GLN A 201 -0.32 34.13 4.57
N LYS A 202 -1.44 34.87 4.59
CA LYS A 202 -2.18 35.16 5.82
C LYS A 202 -2.68 33.88 6.51
N TYR A 203 -3.08 32.88 5.74
CA TYR A 203 -3.57 31.60 6.26
C TYR A 203 -2.50 30.50 6.32
N ARG A 204 -1.23 30.83 6.06
CA ARG A 204 -0.13 29.87 6.13
C ARG A 204 0.31 29.65 7.58
N ASN A 205 0.10 28.44 8.08
CA ASN A 205 0.70 27.99 9.33
C ASN A 205 2.13 27.47 9.08
N LYS A 206 3.04 27.71 10.03
CA LYS A 206 4.43 27.22 9.95
C LYS A 206 4.55 25.74 10.29
N GLU A 207 3.63 25.23 11.09
CA GLU A 207 3.60 23.85 11.56
C GLU A 207 2.29 23.22 11.16
N PHE A 208 2.39 21.96 10.74
CA PHE A 208 1.26 21.12 10.39
C PHE A 208 0.98 20.24 11.59
N ASP A 209 -0.18 20.43 12.22
CA ASP A 209 -0.56 19.74 13.47
C ASP A 209 -1.72 18.78 13.15
N ILE A 210 -1.49 17.47 13.31
CA ILE A 210 -2.49 16.37 13.18
C ILE A 210 -2.30 15.38 14.32
#